data_AF-A0A522VPH9-F1
#
_entry.id   AF-A0A522VPH9-F1
#
_cell.length_a   1.000
_cell.length_b   1.000
_cell.length_c   1.000
_cell.angle_alpha   90.00
_cell.angle_beta   90.00
_cell.angle_gamma   90.00
#
_symmetry.space_group_name_H-M   'P 1'
#
loop_
_entity.id
_entity.type
_entity.pdbx_description
1 polymer ?
#
loop_
_entity_poly.entity_id
_entity_poly.type
_entity_poly.pdbx_seq_one_letter_code
_entity_poly.pdbx_strand_id
1 'polypeptide(L)' 'GTCRMGNDAMAVVDAGLRVRGIERLRVADASIMPTLIGGNTNAPAMLIGEKAAELIRGGVR' A
#
# COMPACT_ATOMS: atom_id res chain seq x y z
N GLY A 1 1.52 3.09 -9.47
CA GLY A 1 2.81 3.51 -8.89
C GLY A 1 3.05 5.00 -8.96
N THR A 2 2.19 5.83 -8.36
CA THR A 2 2.53 7.23 -8.02
C THR A 2 3.06 7.31 -6.59
N CYS A 3 2.63 6.41 -5.71
CA CYS A 3 3.14 6.21 -4.34
C CYS A 3 3.68 4.77 -4.16
N ARG A 4 4.53 4.28 -5.08
CA ARG A 4 4.91 2.85 -5.15
C ARG A 4 5.43 2.28 -3.83
N MET A 5 4.96 1.09 -3.50
CA MET A 5 5.46 0.26 -2.41
C MET A 5 6.79 -0.38 -2.81
N GLY A 6 7.73 -0.48 -1.88
CA GLY A 6 8.99 -1.18 -2.13
C GLY A 6 10.01 -1.01 -1.01
N ASN A 7 11.16 -1.67 -1.19
CA ASN A 7 12.28 -1.65 -0.25
C ASN A 7 13.49 -0.85 -0.76
N ASP A 8 13.43 -0.33 -1.98
CA ASP A 8 14.49 0.51 -2.56
C ASP A 8 14.29 2.02 -2.30
N ALA A 9 15.26 2.82 -2.70
CA ALA A 9 15.28 4.26 -2.47
C ALA A 9 14.15 5.03 -3.16
N MET A 10 13.58 4.48 -4.23
CA MET A 10 12.49 5.09 -5.00
C MET A 10 11.10 4.68 -4.45
N ALA A 11 11.03 3.94 -3.34
CA ALA A 11 9.77 3.56 -2.71
C ALA A 11 9.19 4.74 -1.91
N VAL A 12 7.87 4.90 -1.95
CA VAL A 12 7.12 5.91 -1.18
C VAL A 12 6.51 5.30 0.08
N VAL A 13 6.01 4.06 -0.02
CA VAL A 13 5.46 3.32 1.12
C VAL A 13 6.19 2.01 1.36
N ASP A 14 6.15 1.52 2.61
CA ASP A 14 6.63 0.18 2.98
C ASP A 14 5.54 -0.90 2.88
N ALA A 15 5.88 -2.15 3.18
CA ALA A 15 4.94 -3.28 3.19
C ALA A 15 3.80 -3.15 4.23
N GLY A 16 3.95 -2.25 5.21
CA GLY A 16 2.92 -1.90 6.19
C GLY A 16 2.05 -0.72 5.74
N LEU A 17 2.14 -0.32 4.47
CA LEU A 17 1.45 0.79 3.84
C LEU A 17 1.81 2.17 4.42
N ARG A 18 2.88 2.26 5.22
CA ARG A 18 3.30 3.51 5.87
C ARG A 18 4.08 4.37 4.90
N VAL A 19 3.79 5.67 4.89
CA VAL A 19 4.57 6.63 4.12
C VAL A 19 5.95 6.80 4.76
N ARG A 20 7.00 6.62 3.96
CA ARG A 20 8.37 6.68 4.44
C ARG A 20 8.70 8.13 4.84
N GLY A 21 9.22 8.31 6.06
CA GLY A 21 9.59 9.63 6.59
C GLY A 21 8.42 10.47 7.13
N ILE A 22 7.18 9.95 7.12
CA ILE A 22 6.03 10.64 7.70
C ILE A 22 5.34 9.73 8.72
N GLU A 23 5.22 10.21 9.95
CA GLU A 23 4.57 9.46 11.00
C GLU A 23 3.04 9.43 10.83
N ARG A 24 2.44 8.31 11.26
CA ARG A 24 0.97 8.13 11.32
C ARG A 24 0.21 8.35 10.00
N LEU A 25 0.91 8.30 8.86
CA LEU A 25 0.32 8.39 7.52
C LEU A 25 0.45 7.07 6.77
N ARG A 26 -0.64 6.65 6.12
CA ARG A 26 -0.68 5.47 5.24
C ARG A 26 -1.38 5.79 3.93
N VAL A 27 -1.02 5.06 2.88
CA VAL A 27 -1.70 5.10 1.58
C VAL A 27 -2.26 3.70 1.29
N ALA A 28 -3.56 3.62 1.01
CA ALA A 28 -4.29 2.36 0.84
C ALA A 28 -5.16 2.39 -0.42
N ASP A 29 -4.54 2.60 -1.57
CA ASP A 29 -5.20 2.63 -2.88
C ASP A 29 -4.31 1.98 -3.96
N ALA A 30 -4.75 2.03 -5.22
CA ALA A 30 -4.01 1.51 -6.37
C ALA A 30 -2.64 2.20 -6.60
N SER A 31 -2.39 3.38 -6.03
CA SER A 31 -1.15 4.13 -6.26
C SER A 31 0.08 3.40 -5.73
N ILE A 32 -0.10 2.56 -4.69
CA ILE A 32 0.97 1.80 -4.05
C ILE A 32 1.50 0.66 -4.90
N MET A 33 0.74 0.23 -5.90
CA MET A 33 1.13 -0.92 -6.72
C MET A 33 2.43 -0.58 -7.47
N PRO A 34 3.51 -1.38 -7.27
CA PRO A 34 4.82 -1.08 -7.83
C PRO A 34 4.86 -1.20 -9.35
N THR A 35 4.02 -2.07 -9.90
CA THR A 35 3.82 -2.27 -11.34
C THR A 35 2.33 -2.19 -11.66
N LEU A 36 1.99 -1.79 -12.88
CA LEU A 36 0.60 -1.87 -13.34
C LEU A 36 0.17 -3.34 -13.43
N ILE A 37 -1.05 -3.62 -12.98
CA ILE A 37 -1.66 -4.95 -13.13
C ILE A 37 -2.27 -5.02 -14.54
N GLY A 38 -2.00 -6.10 -15.28
CA GLY A 38 -2.56 -6.33 -16.62
C GLY A 38 -4.06 -6.72 -16.62
N GLY A 39 -4.80 -6.39 -15.56
CA GLY A 39 -6.18 -6.80 -15.33
C GLY A 39 -6.98 -5.71 -14.61
N ASN A 40 -8.16 -6.08 -14.10
CA ASN A 40 -9.05 -5.13 -13.44
C ASN A 40 -8.45 -4.64 -12.10
N THR A 41 -8.38 -3.32 -11.92
CA THR A 41 -7.78 -2.67 -10.74
C THR A 41 -8.71 -2.61 -9.52
N ASN A 42 -10.02 -2.86 -9.70
CA ASN A 42 -11.02 -2.82 -8.63
C ASN A 42 -10.75 -3.87 -7.56
N ALA A 43 -10.56 -5.13 -7.94
CA ALA A 43 -10.30 -6.21 -6.98
C ALA A 43 -9.00 -5.98 -6.17
N PRO A 44 -7.86 -5.65 -6.80
CA PRO A 44 -6.66 -5.22 -6.08
C PRO A 44 -6.88 -4.04 -5.14
N ALA A 45 -7.60 -2.99 -5.58
CA ALA A 45 -7.87 -1.82 -4.76
C ALA A 45 -8.70 -2.17 -3.50
N MET A 46 -9.73 -3.00 -3.66
CA MET A 46 -10.53 -3.50 -2.53
C MET A 46 -9.68 -4.30 -1.54
N LEU A 47 -8.80 -5.19 -2.03
CA LEU A 47 -7.93 -6.00 -1.17
C LEU A 47 -6.85 -5.18 -0.45
N ILE A 48 -6.33 -4.13 -1.10
CA ILE A 48 -5.42 -3.18 -0.45
C ILE A 48 -6.14 -2.48 0.71
N GLY A 49 -7.40 -2.06 0.51
CA GLY A 49 -8.23 -1.49 1.57
C GLY A 49 -8.46 -2.45 2.74
N GLU A 50 -8.77 -3.72 2.45
CA GLU A 50 -8.94 -4.76 3.47
C GLU A 50 -7.63 -4.96 4.27
N LYS A 51 -6.49 -5.05 3.59
CA LYS A 51 -5.19 -5.17 4.25
C LYS A 51 -4.87 -3.96 5.12
N ALA A 52 -5.21 -2.76 4.68
CA ALA A 52 -5.04 -1.55 5.48
C ALA A 52 -5.90 -1.59 6.76
N ALA A 53 -7.15 -2.05 6.65
CA ALA A 53 -8.03 -2.21 7.80
C ALA A 53 -7.46 -3.21 8.83
N GLU A 54 -6.94 -4.35 8.37
CA GLU A 54 -6.27 -5.34 9.22
C GLU A 54 -5.07 -4.71 9.98
N LEU A 55 -4.18 -4.02 9.25
CA LEU A 55 -3.00 -3.38 9.82
C LEU A 55 -3.35 -2.28 10.83
N ILE A 56 -4.40 -1.50 10.57
CA ILE A 56 -4.87 -0.43 11.46
C ILE A 56 -5.48 -1.00 12.73
N ARG A 57 -6.22 -2.11 12.63
CA ARG A 57 -6.83 -2.79 13.78
C ARG A 57 -5.83 -3.57 14.66
N GLY A 58 -4.53 -3.53 14.33
CA GLY A 58 -3.49 -4.28 15.05
C GLY A 58 -3.47 -5.77 14.74
N GLY A 59 -4.10 -6.18 13.63
CA GLY A 59 -4.04 -7.54 13.12
C GLY A 59 -2.67 -7.79 12.50
N VAL A 60 -1.77 -8.41 13.26
CA VAL A 60 -0.64 -9.15 12.72
C VAL A 60 -0.83 -10.58 13.20
N ARG A 61 -1.34 -11.44 12.31
CA ARG A 61 -1.18 -12.88 12.44
C ARG A 61 0.16 -13.28 11.84
#